data_AF-A0A955V6V7-F1
#
_entry.id   AF-A0A955V6V7-F1
#
_cell.length_a   1.000
_cell.length_b   1.000
_cell.length_c   1.000
_cell.angle_alpha   90.00
_cell.angle_beta   90.00
_cell.angle_gamma   90.00
#
_symmetry.space_group_name_H-M   'P 1'
#
loop_
_entity.id
_entity.type
_entity.pdbx_description
1 polymer ?
#
loop_
_entity_poly.entity_id
_entity_poly.type
_entity_poly.pdbx_seq_one_letter_code
_entity_poly.pdbx_strand_id
1 'polypeptide(L)'
;MNLISTSRIAGALALVTLVAGCDMGLQEKLDQQKAERYAAAQAAVVGVETERTNQLASSVPAADAKFEGNEHPLVTWRKQILARDDEKTLDQLSHRAEWEGDKVGAKGTPAQLAADQGISYLKEASSYWDGSSSLDRYIPFLDTFIKDAEAQKGKTDKDGNPLVPPPFLDEARFDRVFAFAARFLQLTKIESRDAVLPNVQADWEVVFDFPSHSRESFSDYVSRICFAHEQLKAVCGNIPHEYRAAAIDRPYLELLKKQADEFKAGDKGQVYADVMKRFSEAVGNALKDQPTPTEEPVLPSTIAAAGGISGVRTVFSPKAGVYVGTDKVADSFSGTVPSDFATAAQKSIDTLKSTPGVRVNYERVVLEMPGDVKVGEVRDAISAFMGTEETAVVKQIALVGRRRADQSMRQAAMDLKLPHPKTSRTRSYSFTADGPKTSCSLMGFMGEALIGEKKDYYLEITPSSIRAIGANYDGEKKEWETTGEAIDLGTPADTSKLEAWLKDHTGEIQIFLSQSFSYDDGMGLISHVLFQCKDEELTIGQGKTATTLVRPCGKSESRENTVILAICGG
;
A
#
# COMPACT_ATOMS: atom_id res chain seq x y z
N MET A 1 6.40 -63.14 87.98
CA MET A 1 7.45 -62.09 87.86
C MET A 1 6.71 -60.76 87.97
N ASN A 2 6.64 -60.15 89.16
CA ASN A 2 7.54 -59.07 89.64
C ASN A 2 7.57 -57.90 88.64
N LEU A 3 7.24 -56.63 88.95
CA LEU A 3 7.30 -55.89 90.20
C LEU A 3 6.45 -54.59 90.11
N ILE A 4 6.04 -54.14 91.29
CA ILE A 4 5.58 -52.80 91.65
C ILE A 4 6.80 -51.84 91.73
N SER A 5 6.65 -50.56 91.36
CA SER A 5 7.28 -49.37 92.00
C SER A 5 6.89 -48.10 91.20
N THR A 6 5.95 -47.23 91.58
CA THR A 6 5.98 -46.11 92.56
C THR A 6 7.29 -45.31 92.72
N SER A 7 7.22 -43.99 92.51
CA SER A 7 7.83 -42.84 93.25
C SER A 7 7.68 -41.60 92.34
N ARG A 8 6.73 -40.65 92.44
CA ARG A 8 6.32 -39.67 93.48
C ARG A 8 7.38 -38.61 93.89
N ILE A 9 7.02 -37.36 93.52
CA ILE A 9 7.16 -36.07 94.25
C ILE A 9 8.38 -35.18 93.92
N ALA A 10 8.11 -34.07 93.21
CA ALA A 10 8.22 -32.66 93.64
C ALA A 10 8.01 -31.76 92.39
N GLY A 11 7.18 -30.71 92.34
CA GLY A 11 6.37 -30.05 93.34
C GLY A 11 5.26 -29.24 92.65
N ALA A 12 4.26 -28.87 93.44
CA ALA A 12 3.14 -28.06 93.01
C ALA A 12 3.57 -26.60 92.81
N LEU A 13 3.12 -26.00 91.70
CA LEU A 13 2.58 -24.65 91.71
C LEU A 13 1.38 -24.64 90.75
N ALA A 14 0.18 -24.75 91.32
CA ALA A 14 -1.04 -24.36 90.65
C ALA A 14 -1.29 -22.90 90.97
N LEU A 15 -1.43 -22.03 89.95
CA LEU A 15 -2.31 -20.85 90.02
C LEU A 15 -2.51 -20.27 88.60
N VAL A 16 -3.73 -20.47 88.09
CA VAL A 16 -4.54 -19.55 87.28
C VAL A 16 -3.85 -18.72 86.17
N THR A 17 -4.16 -19.05 84.92
CA THR A 17 -4.44 -18.06 83.86
C THR A 17 -5.57 -18.54 82.95
N LEU A 18 -6.80 -18.39 83.44
CA LEU A 18 -7.92 -18.00 82.59
C LEU A 18 -7.65 -16.55 82.13
N VAL A 19 -7.87 -16.30 80.84
CA VAL A 19 -7.88 -14.98 80.15
C VAL A 19 -6.50 -14.34 79.89
N ALA A 20 -6.03 -14.52 78.66
CA ALA A 20 -5.27 -13.50 77.94
C ALA A 20 -5.80 -13.42 76.50
N GLY A 21 -7.11 -13.17 76.38
CA GLY A 21 -7.65 -12.55 75.18
C GLY A 21 -7.16 -11.12 75.17
N CYS A 22 -6.22 -10.79 74.28
CA CYS A 22 -5.99 -9.40 73.90
C CYS A 22 -7.32 -8.88 73.35
N ASP A 23 -7.98 -8.05 74.13
CA ASP A 23 -9.18 -7.34 73.72
C ASP A 23 -8.74 -6.33 72.66
N MET A 24 -8.67 -6.77 71.39
CA MET A 24 -8.56 -5.84 70.27
C MET A 24 -9.67 -4.80 70.46
N GLY A 25 -9.29 -3.53 70.46
CA GLY A 25 -10.24 -2.44 70.59
C GLY A 25 -11.32 -2.56 69.51
N LEU A 26 -12.54 -2.07 69.79
CA LEU A 26 -13.66 -2.11 68.84
C LEU A 26 -13.26 -1.58 67.45
N GLN A 27 -12.40 -0.56 67.41
CA GLN A 27 -11.85 0.02 66.19
C GLN A 27 -10.96 -0.96 65.40
N GLU A 28 -10.06 -1.68 66.07
CA GLU A 28 -9.15 -2.63 65.45
C GLU A 28 -9.91 -3.86 64.90
N LYS A 29 -10.98 -4.29 65.59
CA LYS A 29 -11.91 -5.32 65.08
C LYS A 29 -12.69 -4.83 63.85
N LEU A 30 -13.13 -3.57 63.84
CA LEU A 30 -13.81 -2.96 62.69
C LEU A 30 -12.87 -2.83 61.48
N ASP A 31 -11.64 -2.40 61.70
CA ASP A 31 -10.64 -2.23 60.64
C ASP A 31 -10.22 -3.59 60.06
N GLN A 32 -10.05 -4.62 60.89
CA GLN A 32 -9.80 -5.98 60.41
C GLN A 32 -10.97 -6.53 59.59
N GLN A 33 -12.21 -6.38 60.07
CA GLN A 33 -13.39 -6.80 59.31
C GLN A 33 -13.49 -6.06 57.97
N LYS A 34 -13.17 -4.76 57.93
CA LYS A 34 -13.14 -3.97 56.70
C LYS A 34 -12.10 -4.50 55.71
N ALA A 35 -10.89 -4.80 56.20
CA ALA A 35 -9.81 -5.36 55.38
C ALA A 35 -10.15 -6.75 54.82
N GLU A 36 -10.72 -7.64 55.64
CA GLU A 36 -11.17 -8.98 55.21
C GLU A 36 -12.26 -8.88 54.13
N ARG A 37 -13.20 -7.96 54.29
CA ARG A 37 -14.25 -7.70 53.28
C ARG A 37 -13.68 -7.18 51.98
N TYR A 38 -12.71 -6.26 52.04
CA TYR A 38 -12.06 -5.73 50.84
C TYR A 38 -11.28 -6.82 50.10
N ALA A 39 -10.56 -7.67 50.84
CA ALA A 39 -9.86 -8.82 50.27
C ALA A 39 -10.84 -9.83 49.63
N ALA A 40 -11.97 -10.11 50.27
CA ALA A 40 -12.99 -11.01 49.73
C ALA A 40 -13.65 -10.44 48.46
N ALA A 41 -14.00 -9.16 48.45
CA ALA A 41 -14.57 -8.49 47.28
C ALA A 41 -13.58 -8.47 46.10
N GLN A 42 -12.31 -8.17 46.37
CA GLN A 42 -11.24 -8.26 45.38
C GLN A 42 -11.10 -9.68 44.81
N ALA A 43 -11.06 -10.70 45.67
CA ALA A 43 -10.97 -12.09 45.25
C ALA A 43 -12.17 -12.53 44.41
N ALA A 44 -13.38 -12.07 44.75
CA ALA A 44 -14.60 -12.37 43.99
C ALA A 44 -14.54 -11.77 42.57
N VAL A 45 -14.13 -10.50 42.43
CA VAL A 45 -13.99 -9.85 41.11
C VAL A 45 -12.91 -10.53 40.26
N VAL A 46 -11.75 -10.84 40.83
CA VAL A 46 -10.66 -11.57 40.14
C VAL A 46 -11.04 -13.03 39.83
N GLY A 47 -11.93 -13.61 40.64
CA GLY A 47 -12.46 -14.97 40.44
C GLY A 47 -13.23 -15.09 39.14
N VAL A 48 -13.98 -14.06 38.74
CA VAL A 48 -14.73 -14.04 37.47
C VAL A 48 -13.78 -14.18 36.27
N GLU A 49 -12.68 -13.42 36.22
CA GLU A 49 -11.67 -13.53 35.16
C GLU A 49 -11.02 -14.91 35.13
N THR A 50 -10.73 -15.48 36.30
CA THR A 50 -10.07 -16.79 36.40
C THR A 50 -10.98 -17.90 35.86
N GLU A 51 -12.25 -17.90 36.25
CA GLU A 51 -13.25 -18.86 35.75
C GLU A 51 -13.44 -18.72 34.24
N ARG A 52 -13.59 -17.48 33.76
CA ARG A 52 -13.70 -17.18 32.34
C ARG A 52 -12.52 -17.74 31.57
N THR A 53 -11.29 -17.45 31.99
CA THR A 53 -10.11 -17.85 31.25
C THR A 53 -9.92 -19.37 31.21
N ASN A 54 -10.29 -20.09 32.29
CA ASN A 54 -10.33 -21.55 32.29
C ASN A 54 -11.34 -22.11 31.29
N GLN A 55 -12.54 -21.53 31.23
CA GLN A 55 -13.55 -21.93 30.26
C GLN A 55 -13.08 -21.65 28.81
N LEU A 56 -12.40 -20.53 28.59
CA LEU A 56 -11.82 -20.19 27.30
C LEU A 56 -10.75 -21.21 26.87
N ALA A 57 -9.82 -21.55 27.77
CA ALA A 57 -8.75 -22.50 27.49
C ALA A 57 -9.28 -23.87 27.02
N SER A 58 -10.41 -24.33 27.59
CA SER A 58 -11.03 -25.60 27.20
C SER A 58 -11.85 -25.57 25.90
N SER A 59 -12.15 -24.38 25.36
CA SER A 59 -13.08 -24.20 24.24
C SER A 59 -12.43 -23.68 22.95
N VAL A 60 -11.14 -23.35 22.96
CA VAL A 60 -10.44 -22.90 21.74
C VAL A 60 -10.46 -24.00 20.68
N PRO A 61 -10.91 -23.70 19.45
CA PRO A 61 -10.85 -24.65 18.34
C PRO A 61 -9.44 -25.22 18.10
N ALA A 62 -9.34 -26.43 17.58
CA ALA A 62 -8.07 -27.00 17.16
C ALA A 62 -7.43 -26.19 16.01
N ALA A 63 -6.11 -26.27 15.84
CA ALA A 63 -5.40 -25.50 14.80
C ALA A 63 -5.77 -25.93 13.38
N ASP A 64 -6.17 -27.18 13.20
CA ASP A 64 -6.64 -27.78 11.95
C ASP A 64 -8.18 -27.72 11.78
N ALA A 65 -8.87 -27.01 12.67
CA ALA A 65 -10.31 -26.84 12.58
C ALA A 65 -10.68 -26.22 11.23
N LYS A 66 -11.52 -26.92 10.48
CA LYS A 66 -12.03 -26.42 9.21
C LYS A 66 -13.03 -25.31 9.44
N PHE A 67 -13.11 -24.40 8.49
CA PHE A 67 -14.14 -23.38 8.46
C PHE A 67 -15.54 -24.00 8.48
N GLU A 68 -16.39 -23.51 9.37
CA GLU A 68 -17.82 -23.82 9.37
C GLU A 68 -18.55 -22.74 8.55
N GLY A 69 -19.05 -23.11 7.37
CA GLY A 69 -19.68 -22.17 6.45
C GLY A 69 -18.75 -21.02 6.04
N ASN A 70 -19.22 -19.77 6.24
CA ASN A 70 -18.53 -18.56 5.81
C ASN A 70 -17.62 -17.93 6.87
N GLU A 71 -17.53 -18.46 8.10
CA GLU A 71 -16.75 -17.84 9.18
C GLU A 71 -15.53 -18.69 9.61
N HIS A 72 -14.48 -18.04 10.12
CA HIS A 72 -13.28 -18.70 10.65
C HIS A 72 -13.55 -19.25 12.06
N PRO A 73 -13.14 -20.48 12.41
CA PRO A 73 -13.47 -21.11 13.70
C PRO A 73 -13.08 -20.26 14.92
N LEU A 74 -11.92 -19.60 14.90
CA LEU A 74 -11.51 -18.67 15.96
C LEU A 74 -12.44 -17.45 16.09
N VAL A 75 -13.02 -16.96 14.99
CA VAL A 75 -13.97 -15.84 15.04
C VAL A 75 -15.30 -16.32 15.61
N THR A 76 -15.79 -17.46 15.14
CA THR A 76 -17.02 -18.07 15.67
C THR A 76 -16.87 -18.37 17.16
N TRP A 77 -15.74 -18.95 17.57
CA TRP A 77 -15.37 -19.13 18.98
C TRP A 77 -15.45 -17.80 19.73
N ARG A 78 -14.79 -16.75 19.23
CA ARG A 78 -14.78 -15.45 19.90
C ARG A 78 -16.18 -14.86 20.10
N LYS A 79 -17.06 -14.96 19.11
CA LYS A 79 -18.46 -14.53 19.21
C LYS A 79 -19.26 -15.34 20.24
N GLN A 80 -19.10 -16.66 20.25
CA GLN A 80 -19.85 -17.55 21.13
C GLN A 80 -19.47 -17.40 22.61
N ILE A 81 -18.19 -17.14 22.90
CA ILE A 81 -17.72 -16.98 24.29
C ILE A 81 -18.08 -15.63 24.93
N LEU A 82 -18.57 -14.67 24.15
CA LEU A 82 -18.97 -13.34 24.65
C LEU A 82 -20.41 -13.31 25.18
N ALA A 83 -21.26 -14.23 24.76
CA ALA A 83 -22.64 -14.35 25.24
C ALA A 83 -22.70 -15.08 26.60
N ARG A 84 -22.21 -14.46 27.69
CA ARG A 84 -22.07 -15.14 29.00
C ARG A 84 -22.61 -14.35 30.21
N ASP A 85 -22.98 -15.12 31.23
CA ASP A 85 -23.49 -14.69 32.55
C ASP A 85 -22.50 -13.83 33.38
N ASP A 86 -21.28 -13.58 32.89
CA ASP A 86 -20.22 -12.84 33.58
C ASP A 86 -20.64 -11.38 33.86
N GLU A 87 -21.30 -10.71 32.90
CA GLU A 87 -21.80 -9.34 33.08
C GLU A 87 -22.79 -9.30 34.24
N LYS A 88 -23.74 -10.23 34.25
CA LYS A 88 -24.75 -10.36 35.30
C LYS A 88 -24.11 -10.69 36.66
N THR A 89 -23.05 -11.49 36.66
CA THR A 89 -22.31 -11.84 37.88
C THR A 89 -21.59 -10.62 38.44
N LEU A 90 -20.91 -9.83 37.60
CA LEU A 90 -20.26 -8.59 38.00
C LEU A 90 -21.26 -7.52 38.43
N ASP A 91 -22.40 -7.40 37.74
CA ASP A 91 -23.49 -6.48 38.11
C ASP A 91 -24.07 -6.83 39.50
N GLN A 92 -24.27 -8.12 39.78
CA GLN A 92 -24.68 -8.58 41.10
C GLN A 92 -23.62 -8.29 42.16
N LEU A 93 -22.32 -8.47 41.83
CA LEU A 93 -21.23 -8.15 42.74
C LEU A 93 -21.17 -6.65 43.04
N SER A 94 -21.30 -5.78 42.04
CA SER A 94 -21.16 -4.32 42.21
C SER A 94 -22.33 -3.67 42.96
N HIS A 95 -23.54 -4.24 42.88
CA HIS A 95 -24.75 -3.68 43.50
C HIS A 95 -25.12 -4.29 44.86
N ARG A 96 -24.57 -5.46 45.22
CA ARG A 96 -24.86 -6.15 46.49
C ARG A 96 -23.99 -5.59 47.63
N ALA A 97 -24.59 -5.45 48.83
CA ALA A 97 -23.86 -5.12 50.05
C ALA A 97 -23.07 -6.34 50.58
N GLU A 98 -22.07 -6.09 51.42
CA GLU A 98 -20.92 -6.97 51.73
C GLU A 98 -21.25 -8.47 51.91
N TRP A 99 -22.39 -8.83 52.54
CA TRP A 99 -22.79 -10.22 52.79
C TRP A 99 -24.32 -10.38 52.76
N GLU A 100 -24.83 -11.17 51.82
CA GLU A 100 -26.23 -11.61 51.83
C GLU A 100 -26.27 -13.14 51.67
N GLY A 101 -26.39 -13.85 52.80
CA GLY A 101 -26.18 -15.30 52.86
C GLY A 101 -24.72 -15.67 52.61
N ASP A 102 -24.47 -16.65 51.75
CA ASP A 102 -23.12 -17.15 51.42
C ASP A 102 -22.43 -16.36 50.28
N LYS A 103 -22.94 -15.16 49.94
CA LYS A 103 -22.49 -14.38 48.77
C LYS A 103 -21.86 -13.05 49.17
N VAL A 104 -20.68 -12.79 48.60
CA VAL A 104 -19.87 -11.56 48.80
C VAL A 104 -20.37 -10.43 47.88
N GLY A 105 -20.41 -9.19 48.38
CA GLY A 105 -20.73 -7.98 47.60
C GLY A 105 -19.57 -6.97 47.57
N ALA A 106 -19.43 -6.22 46.47
CA ALA A 106 -18.36 -5.24 46.25
C ALA A 106 -18.81 -3.78 46.45
N LYS A 107 -20.11 -3.51 46.64
CA LYS A 107 -20.64 -2.15 46.79
C LYS A 107 -19.95 -1.38 47.91
N GLY A 108 -19.44 -0.18 47.61
CA GLY A 108 -18.74 0.67 48.58
C GLY A 108 -17.31 0.23 48.90
N THR A 109 -16.77 -0.75 48.18
CA THR A 109 -15.36 -1.18 48.27
C THR A 109 -14.57 -0.69 47.04
N PRO A 110 -13.22 -0.65 47.10
CA PRO A 110 -12.38 -0.38 45.92
C PRO A 110 -12.64 -1.34 44.74
N ALA A 111 -13.17 -2.54 45.00
CA ALA A 111 -13.50 -3.54 43.99
C ALA A 111 -14.76 -3.20 43.18
N GLN A 112 -15.61 -2.27 43.64
CA GLN A 112 -16.81 -1.86 42.90
C GLN A 112 -16.45 -1.25 41.55
N LEU A 113 -15.49 -0.32 41.55
CA LEU A 113 -15.04 0.35 40.32
C LEU A 113 -14.47 -0.65 39.31
N ALA A 114 -13.70 -1.63 39.79
CA ALA A 114 -13.16 -2.71 38.97
C ALA A 114 -14.29 -3.54 38.33
N ALA A 115 -15.33 -3.89 39.09
CA ALA A 115 -16.49 -4.60 38.58
C ALA A 115 -17.26 -3.78 37.52
N ASP A 116 -17.51 -2.49 37.78
CA ASP A 116 -18.22 -1.60 36.85
C ASP A 116 -17.44 -1.40 35.53
N GLN A 117 -16.11 -1.31 35.61
CA GLN A 117 -15.24 -1.28 34.43
C GLN A 117 -15.28 -2.61 33.66
N GLY A 118 -15.26 -3.75 34.36
CA GLY A 118 -15.43 -5.08 33.75
C GLY A 118 -16.76 -5.22 33.00
N ILE A 119 -17.86 -4.72 33.58
CA ILE A 119 -19.18 -4.66 32.92
C ILE A 119 -19.11 -3.82 31.64
N SER A 120 -18.43 -2.68 31.70
CA SER A 120 -18.30 -1.76 30.56
C SER A 120 -17.52 -2.39 29.41
N TYR A 121 -16.44 -3.11 29.71
CA TYR A 121 -15.69 -3.90 28.74
C TYR A 121 -16.57 -4.98 28.08
N LEU A 122 -17.31 -5.77 28.86
CA LEU A 122 -18.17 -6.83 28.31
C LEU A 122 -19.26 -6.28 27.39
N LYS A 123 -19.86 -5.14 27.72
CA LYS A 123 -20.88 -4.47 26.89
C LYS A 123 -20.32 -4.01 25.54
N GLU A 124 -19.18 -3.33 25.54
CA GLU A 124 -18.56 -2.85 24.30
C GLU A 124 -18.00 -4.00 23.47
N ALA A 125 -17.44 -5.04 24.10
CA ALA A 125 -17.04 -6.26 23.41
C ALA A 125 -18.24 -6.95 22.75
N SER A 126 -19.34 -7.15 23.50
CA SER A 126 -20.57 -7.71 22.92
C SER A 126 -21.05 -6.88 21.72
N SER A 127 -21.09 -5.56 21.87
CA SER A 127 -21.55 -4.65 20.82
C SER A 127 -20.67 -4.71 19.55
N TYR A 128 -19.36 -4.85 19.69
CA TYR A 128 -18.49 -5.01 18.53
C TYR A 128 -18.71 -6.36 17.84
N TRP A 129 -18.71 -7.45 18.62
CA TRP A 129 -18.75 -8.80 18.08
C TRP A 129 -20.13 -9.23 17.57
N ASP A 130 -21.21 -8.59 18.03
CA ASP A 130 -22.56 -8.70 17.46
C ASP A 130 -22.81 -7.80 16.23
N GLY A 131 -21.88 -6.89 15.94
CA GLY A 131 -21.92 -5.98 14.78
C GLY A 131 -22.70 -4.68 15.00
N SER A 132 -23.13 -4.37 16.22
CA SER A 132 -23.77 -3.09 16.56
C SER A 132 -22.79 -1.93 16.78
N SER A 133 -21.49 -2.23 16.95
CA SER A 133 -20.38 -1.29 17.03
C SER A 133 -19.34 -1.58 15.94
N SER A 134 -18.53 -0.57 15.63
CA SER A 134 -17.55 -0.58 14.55
C SER A 134 -16.11 -0.62 15.08
N LEU A 135 -15.16 -1.00 14.23
CA LEU A 135 -13.74 -1.13 14.60
C LEU A 135 -13.13 0.21 15.06
N ASP A 136 -13.48 1.30 14.38
CA ASP A 136 -13.08 2.68 14.69
C ASP A 136 -13.60 3.18 16.04
N ARG A 137 -14.67 2.59 16.57
CA ARG A 137 -15.14 2.83 17.94
C ARG A 137 -14.49 1.90 18.96
N TYR A 138 -14.36 0.63 18.61
CA TYR A 138 -13.94 -0.41 19.56
C TYR A 138 -12.44 -0.33 19.90
N ILE A 139 -11.57 -0.07 18.93
CA ILE A 139 -10.12 0.03 19.17
C ILE A 139 -9.78 1.18 20.14
N PRO A 140 -10.29 2.42 19.96
CA PRO A 140 -10.05 3.50 20.94
C PRO A 140 -10.62 3.23 22.33
N PHE A 141 -11.75 2.52 22.41
CA PHE A 141 -12.30 2.07 23.70
C PHE A 141 -11.33 1.12 24.41
N LEU A 142 -10.81 0.10 23.71
CA LEU A 142 -9.84 -0.84 24.26
C LEU A 142 -8.55 -0.13 24.69
N ASP A 143 -8.04 0.80 23.88
CA ASP A 143 -6.86 1.60 24.23
C ASP A 143 -7.06 2.39 25.53
N THR A 144 -8.24 3.00 25.70
CA THR A 144 -8.60 3.73 26.92
C THR A 144 -8.73 2.79 28.11
N PHE A 145 -9.43 1.67 27.96
CA PHE A 145 -9.62 0.68 29.01
C PHE A 145 -8.28 0.11 29.49
N ILE A 146 -7.40 -0.29 28.58
CA ILE A 146 -6.07 -0.84 28.90
C ILE A 146 -5.24 0.21 29.64
N LYS A 147 -5.21 1.45 29.14
CA LYS A 147 -4.47 2.55 29.75
C LYS A 147 -4.97 2.85 31.16
N ASP A 148 -6.28 2.93 31.36
CA ASP A 148 -6.88 3.21 32.66
C ASP A 148 -6.64 2.07 33.66
N ALA A 149 -6.76 0.82 33.21
CA ALA A 149 -6.47 -0.37 33.99
C ALA A 149 -4.99 -0.42 34.45
N GLU A 150 -4.06 -0.11 33.56
CA GLU A 150 -2.64 -0.03 33.88
C GLU A 150 -2.34 1.12 34.83
N ALA A 151 -2.99 2.27 34.65
CA ALA A 151 -2.82 3.43 35.51
C ALA A 151 -3.32 3.17 36.94
N GLN A 152 -4.21 2.20 37.18
CA GLN A 152 -4.69 1.85 38.52
C GLN A 152 -3.76 0.91 39.29
N LYS A 153 -2.84 0.22 38.60
CA LYS A 153 -1.91 -0.72 39.26
C LYS A 153 -1.04 -0.01 40.29
N GLY A 154 -1.05 -0.52 41.52
CA GLY A 154 -0.21 -0.02 42.62
C GLY A 154 -0.66 1.32 43.23
N LYS A 155 -1.86 1.81 42.87
CA LYS A 155 -2.46 3.01 43.48
C LYS A 155 -3.39 2.66 44.63
N THR A 156 -3.76 3.66 45.43
CA THR A 156 -4.74 3.54 46.53
C THR A 156 -5.90 4.52 46.35
N ASP A 157 -7.05 4.22 46.96
CA ASP A 157 -8.18 5.14 47.07
C ASP A 157 -7.90 6.27 48.09
N LYS A 158 -8.90 7.15 48.26
CA LYS A 158 -8.85 8.29 49.22
C LYS A 158 -8.70 7.87 50.69
N ASP A 159 -9.02 6.61 51.00
CA ASP A 159 -9.01 6.03 52.34
C ASP A 159 -7.76 5.15 52.55
N GLY A 160 -6.81 5.15 51.60
CA GLY A 160 -5.54 4.42 51.66
C GLY A 160 -5.60 2.95 51.26
N ASN A 161 -6.75 2.47 50.74
CA ASN A 161 -6.91 1.08 50.33
C ASN A 161 -6.39 0.87 48.91
N PRO A 162 -5.64 -0.20 48.61
CA PRO A 162 -5.19 -0.50 47.26
C PRO A 162 -6.36 -0.55 46.27
N LEU A 163 -6.21 0.13 45.14
CA LEU A 163 -7.13 0.00 44.01
C LEU A 163 -7.03 -1.42 43.44
N VAL A 164 -8.17 -1.97 43.06
CA VAL A 164 -8.26 -3.25 42.37
C VAL A 164 -8.24 -2.97 40.87
N PRO A 165 -7.28 -3.53 40.10
CA PRO A 165 -7.31 -3.43 38.65
C PRO A 165 -8.60 -4.06 38.10
N PRO A 166 -9.19 -3.52 37.01
CA PRO A 166 -10.37 -4.13 36.41
C PRO A 166 -10.04 -5.54 35.90
N PRO A 167 -11.01 -6.47 35.94
CA PRO A 167 -10.85 -7.78 35.34
C PRO A 167 -10.75 -7.67 33.81
N PHE A 168 -10.27 -8.74 33.16
CA PHE A 168 -10.20 -8.89 31.70
C PHE A 168 -9.18 -8.01 30.98
N LEU A 169 -8.14 -7.54 31.68
CA LEU A 169 -7.07 -6.75 31.05
C LEU A 169 -6.34 -7.53 29.94
N ASP A 170 -6.02 -8.81 30.16
CA ASP A 170 -5.36 -9.64 29.15
C ASP A 170 -6.29 -9.94 27.97
N GLU A 171 -7.59 -10.05 28.22
CA GLU A 171 -8.60 -10.24 27.16
C GLU A 171 -8.80 -8.97 26.34
N ALA A 172 -8.82 -7.79 26.96
CA ALA A 172 -8.87 -6.51 26.25
C ALA A 172 -7.63 -6.30 25.37
N ARG A 173 -6.44 -6.64 25.88
CA ARG A 173 -5.20 -6.64 25.08
C ARG A 173 -5.27 -7.64 23.93
N PHE A 174 -5.86 -8.81 24.16
CA PHE A 174 -6.07 -9.81 23.13
C PHE A 174 -7.02 -9.29 22.05
N ASP A 175 -8.20 -8.77 22.40
CA ASP A 175 -9.19 -8.24 21.46
C ASP A 175 -8.63 -7.09 20.62
N ARG A 176 -7.79 -6.25 21.21
CA ARG A 176 -7.14 -5.14 20.51
C ARG A 176 -6.38 -5.60 19.26
N VAL A 177 -5.75 -6.77 19.32
CA VAL A 177 -5.04 -7.38 18.19
C VAL A 177 -5.97 -8.31 17.40
N PHE A 178 -6.83 -9.06 18.11
CA PHE A 178 -7.66 -10.10 17.52
C PHE A 178 -8.80 -9.55 16.66
N ALA A 179 -9.27 -8.32 16.89
CA ALA A 179 -10.25 -7.66 16.03
C ALA A 179 -9.76 -7.55 14.57
N PHE A 180 -8.50 -7.16 14.37
CA PHE A 180 -7.88 -7.15 13.04
C PHE A 180 -7.62 -8.57 12.52
N ALA A 181 -7.19 -9.48 13.39
CA ALA A 181 -6.98 -10.88 13.05
C ALA A 181 -8.25 -11.54 12.51
N ALA A 182 -9.38 -11.31 13.16
CA ALA A 182 -10.67 -11.87 12.78
C ALA A 182 -11.05 -11.47 11.35
N ARG A 183 -10.89 -10.19 11.01
CA ARG A 183 -11.19 -9.70 9.66
C ARG A 183 -10.22 -10.23 8.63
N PHE A 184 -8.91 -10.22 8.91
CA PHE A 184 -7.91 -10.84 8.05
C PHE A 184 -8.25 -12.31 7.76
N LEU A 185 -8.49 -13.11 8.80
CA LEU A 185 -8.82 -14.53 8.69
C LEU A 185 -10.10 -14.78 7.88
N GLN A 186 -11.10 -13.90 7.99
CA GLN A 186 -12.30 -13.99 7.14
C GLN A 186 -12.00 -13.69 5.66
N LEU A 187 -11.19 -12.67 5.39
CA LEU A 187 -10.86 -12.25 4.03
C LEU A 187 -9.93 -13.23 3.30
N THR A 188 -9.11 -14.01 4.02
CA THR A 188 -8.26 -15.06 3.41
C THR A 188 -9.04 -16.19 2.71
N LYS A 189 -10.37 -16.26 2.86
CA LYS A 189 -11.22 -17.18 2.09
C LYS A 189 -11.35 -16.83 0.60
N ILE A 190 -11.06 -15.58 0.25
CA ILE A 190 -11.20 -15.11 -1.13
C ILE A 190 -9.97 -15.58 -1.90
N GLU A 191 -10.18 -16.09 -3.12
CA GLU A 191 -9.17 -16.79 -3.93
C GLU A 191 -7.89 -15.97 -4.18
N SER A 192 -7.95 -14.63 -4.09
CA SER A 192 -6.77 -13.78 -4.15
C SER A 192 -6.81 -12.64 -3.13
N ARG A 193 -5.63 -12.31 -2.58
CA ARG A 193 -5.47 -11.18 -1.65
C ARG A 193 -5.77 -9.84 -2.32
N ASP A 194 -5.53 -9.73 -3.63
CA ASP A 194 -5.81 -8.51 -4.40
C ASP A 194 -7.32 -8.20 -4.45
N ALA A 195 -8.16 -9.24 -4.56
CA ALA A 195 -9.60 -9.10 -4.58
C ALA A 195 -10.19 -8.59 -3.25
N VAL A 196 -9.43 -8.66 -2.15
CA VAL A 196 -9.88 -8.20 -0.82
C VAL A 196 -9.30 -6.87 -0.40
N LEU A 197 -8.41 -6.27 -1.19
CA LEU A 197 -7.79 -4.98 -0.86
C LEU A 197 -8.81 -3.87 -0.58
N PRO A 198 -9.92 -3.74 -1.34
CA PRO A 198 -10.97 -2.78 -0.99
C PRO A 198 -11.63 -3.05 0.37
N ASN A 199 -11.70 -4.31 0.79
CA ASN A 199 -12.36 -4.71 2.04
C ASN A 199 -11.47 -4.50 3.28
N VAL A 200 -10.15 -4.35 3.12
CA VAL A 200 -9.20 -4.03 4.21
C VAL A 200 -8.96 -2.53 4.38
N GLN A 201 -9.51 -1.66 3.52
CA GLN A 201 -9.32 -0.21 3.61
C GLN A 201 -9.63 0.33 5.02
N ALA A 202 -10.76 -0.06 5.61
CA ALA A 202 -11.14 0.40 6.95
C ALA A 202 -10.12 0.01 8.04
N ASP A 203 -9.40 -1.09 7.85
CA ASP A 203 -8.36 -1.52 8.79
C ASP A 203 -7.10 -0.69 8.61
N TRP A 204 -6.75 -0.33 7.36
CA TRP A 204 -5.67 0.62 7.06
C TRP A 204 -5.96 2.01 7.65
N GLU A 205 -7.20 2.49 7.58
CA GLU A 205 -7.61 3.77 8.15
C GLU A 205 -7.33 3.84 9.65
N VAL A 206 -7.60 2.76 10.38
CA VAL A 206 -7.34 2.67 11.82
C VAL A 206 -5.84 2.45 12.10
N VAL A 207 -5.20 1.54 11.37
CA VAL A 207 -3.80 1.16 11.62
C VAL A 207 -2.81 2.29 11.31
N PHE A 208 -3.04 3.00 10.21
CA PHE A 208 -2.17 4.10 9.78
C PHE A 208 -2.65 5.47 10.27
N ASP A 209 -3.70 5.51 11.12
CA ASP A 209 -4.34 6.74 11.59
C ASP A 209 -4.61 7.72 10.43
N PHE A 210 -5.16 7.16 9.34
CA PHE A 210 -5.31 7.86 8.07
C PHE A 210 -6.74 7.66 7.53
N PRO A 211 -7.73 8.41 8.05
CA PRO A 211 -9.13 8.20 7.70
C PRO A 211 -9.41 8.61 6.26
N SER A 212 -10.40 7.96 5.65
CA SER A 212 -10.92 8.32 4.34
C SER A 212 -11.72 9.64 4.38
N HIS A 213 -11.76 10.35 3.25
CA HIS A 213 -12.66 11.49 3.09
C HIS A 213 -14.04 11.06 2.63
N SER A 214 -15.05 11.90 2.89
CA SER A 214 -16.41 11.66 2.39
C SER A 214 -16.41 11.53 0.85
N ARG A 215 -16.97 10.42 0.35
CA ARG A 215 -17.04 10.06 -1.08
C ARG A 215 -15.69 9.81 -1.77
N GLU A 216 -14.62 9.63 -1.01
CA GLU A 216 -13.32 9.21 -1.56
C GLU A 216 -13.43 7.79 -2.13
N SER A 217 -12.95 7.57 -3.35
CA SER A 217 -12.87 6.22 -3.91
C SER A 217 -11.69 5.46 -3.31
N PHE A 218 -11.71 4.13 -3.34
CA PHE A 218 -10.58 3.30 -2.89
C PHE A 218 -9.27 3.68 -3.59
N SER A 219 -9.32 3.95 -4.90
CA SER A 219 -8.17 4.38 -5.71
C SER A 219 -7.62 5.74 -5.26
N ASP A 220 -8.50 6.68 -4.91
CA ASP A 220 -8.11 8.00 -4.43
C ASP A 220 -7.49 7.91 -3.03
N TYR A 221 -8.10 7.11 -2.14
CA TYR A 221 -7.58 6.81 -0.81
C TYR A 221 -6.16 6.23 -0.89
N VAL A 222 -5.97 5.18 -1.69
CA VAL A 222 -4.67 4.52 -1.90
C VAL A 222 -3.62 5.52 -2.39
N SER A 223 -3.99 6.40 -3.32
CA SER A 223 -3.08 7.43 -3.82
C SER A 223 -2.72 8.43 -2.72
N ARG A 224 -3.71 8.90 -1.97
CA ARG A 224 -3.53 9.91 -0.91
C ARG A 224 -2.66 9.37 0.22
N ILE A 225 -2.96 8.17 0.75
CA ILE A 225 -2.16 7.59 1.83
C ILE A 225 -0.73 7.30 1.38
N CYS A 226 -0.54 6.81 0.15
CA CYS A 226 0.79 6.57 -0.41
C CYS A 226 1.64 7.83 -0.57
N PHE A 227 1.05 9.01 -0.77
CA PHE A 227 1.83 10.24 -0.92
C PHE A 227 1.94 11.06 0.37
N ALA A 228 1.02 10.89 1.31
CA ALA A 228 0.95 11.66 2.54
C ALA A 228 1.55 10.96 3.76
N HIS A 229 1.44 9.63 3.86
CA HIS A 229 1.90 8.89 5.04
C HIS A 229 3.42 8.63 4.97
N GLU A 230 4.17 9.09 5.97
CA GLU A 230 5.64 9.13 5.94
C GLU A 230 6.28 7.76 5.67
N GLN A 231 5.78 6.71 6.32
CA GLN A 231 6.32 5.35 6.16
C GLN A 231 5.96 4.72 4.80
N LEU A 232 4.80 5.06 4.25
CA LEU A 232 4.30 4.45 3.02
C LEU A 232 4.81 5.17 1.78
N LYS A 233 5.16 6.45 1.90
CA LYS A 233 5.69 7.27 0.81
C LYS A 233 6.90 6.67 0.11
N ALA A 234 7.85 6.13 0.87
CA ALA A 234 9.03 5.50 0.30
C ALA A 234 8.69 4.20 -0.46
N VAL A 235 7.73 3.44 0.04
CA VAL A 235 7.28 2.17 -0.55
C VAL A 235 6.48 2.44 -1.83
N CYS A 236 5.51 3.34 -1.76
CA CYS A 236 4.60 3.64 -2.86
C CYS A 236 5.18 4.51 -3.97
N GLY A 237 6.28 5.23 -3.71
CA GLY A 237 6.90 6.13 -4.68
C GLY A 237 7.43 5.40 -5.92
N ASN A 238 7.91 4.17 -5.74
CA ASN A 238 8.63 3.42 -6.78
C ASN A 238 7.75 2.45 -7.57
N ILE A 239 6.45 2.44 -7.31
CA ILE A 239 5.52 1.46 -7.87
C ILE A 239 4.36 2.13 -8.61
N PRO A 240 3.88 1.50 -9.70
CA PRO A 240 2.68 1.95 -10.41
C PRO A 240 1.47 2.02 -9.50
N HIS A 241 0.54 2.93 -9.85
CA HIS A 241 -0.69 3.14 -9.11
C HIS A 241 -1.48 1.84 -8.89
N GLU A 242 -1.56 0.98 -9.91
CA GLU A 242 -2.30 -0.29 -9.84
C GLU A 242 -1.78 -1.28 -8.78
N TYR A 243 -0.51 -1.15 -8.37
CA TYR A 243 0.11 -2.04 -7.38
C TYR A 243 0.23 -1.42 -5.99
N ARG A 244 -0.18 -0.16 -5.81
CA ARG A 244 -0.03 0.56 -4.53
C ARG A 244 -0.80 -0.07 -3.40
N ALA A 245 -2.00 -0.57 -3.68
CA ALA A 245 -2.81 -1.24 -2.67
C ALA A 245 -2.06 -2.45 -2.07
N ALA A 246 -1.42 -3.28 -2.90
CA ALA A 246 -0.61 -4.41 -2.44
C ALA A 246 0.63 -3.94 -1.65
N ALA A 247 1.22 -2.81 -2.02
CA ALA A 247 2.37 -2.25 -1.32
C ALA A 247 2.03 -1.59 0.03
N ILE A 248 0.80 -1.10 0.21
CA ILE A 248 0.27 -0.68 1.51
C ILE A 248 -0.04 -1.90 2.38
N ASP A 249 -0.53 -2.97 1.75
CA ASP A 249 -0.96 -4.18 2.45
C ASP A 249 0.19 -4.89 3.18
N ARG A 250 1.38 -4.93 2.58
CA ARG A 250 2.54 -5.56 3.21
C ARG A 250 2.92 -4.90 4.56
N PRO A 251 3.16 -3.58 4.67
CA PRO A 251 3.37 -2.90 5.94
C PRO A 251 2.25 -3.13 6.96
N TYR A 252 0.99 -3.20 6.50
CA TYR A 252 -0.14 -3.53 7.37
C TYR A 252 0.00 -4.96 7.96
N LEU A 253 0.29 -5.96 7.12
CA LEU A 253 0.53 -7.34 7.57
C LEU A 253 1.75 -7.46 8.48
N GLU A 254 2.84 -6.74 8.19
CA GLU A 254 4.02 -6.69 9.05
C GLU A 254 3.70 -6.14 10.44
N LEU A 255 2.85 -5.10 10.52
CA LEU A 255 2.40 -4.56 11.81
C LEU A 255 1.52 -5.57 12.56
N LEU A 256 0.57 -6.21 11.89
CA LEU A 256 -0.28 -7.24 12.52
C LEU A 256 0.56 -8.39 13.08
N LYS A 257 1.54 -8.85 12.31
CA LYS A 257 2.47 -9.90 12.75
C LYS A 257 3.25 -9.45 13.98
N LYS A 258 3.80 -8.24 13.95
CA LYS A 258 4.54 -7.65 15.08
C LYS A 258 3.68 -7.59 16.34
N GLN A 259 2.44 -7.09 16.23
CA GLN A 259 1.51 -7.02 17.36
C GLN A 259 1.19 -8.40 17.95
N ALA A 260 1.03 -9.42 17.09
CA ALA A 260 0.80 -10.79 17.51
C ALA A 260 2.04 -11.42 18.17
N ASP A 261 3.24 -11.18 17.64
CA ASP A 261 4.51 -11.69 18.19
C ASP A 261 4.87 -11.04 19.53
N GLU A 262 4.58 -9.75 19.69
CA GLU A 262 4.86 -8.99 20.90
C GLU A 262 3.79 -9.20 22.00
N PHE A 263 2.69 -9.89 21.69
CA PHE A 263 1.63 -10.16 22.64
C PHE A 263 2.15 -11.03 23.80
N LYS A 264 2.01 -10.50 25.02
CA LYS A 264 2.37 -11.20 26.25
C LYS A 264 1.12 -11.28 27.14
N ALA A 265 0.75 -12.49 27.49
CA ALA A 265 -0.23 -12.75 28.53
C ALA A 265 0.46 -12.98 29.88
N GLY A 266 -0.23 -12.69 30.99
CA GLY A 266 0.19 -13.16 32.31
C GLY A 266 -0.05 -14.67 32.47
N ASP A 267 0.34 -15.24 33.62
CA ASP A 267 0.22 -16.68 33.93
C ASP A 267 -1.20 -17.26 33.71
N LYS A 268 -2.23 -16.42 33.85
CA LYS A 268 -3.62 -16.82 33.66
C LYS A 268 -4.09 -16.75 32.20
N GLY A 269 -3.45 -15.96 31.34
CA GLY A 269 -3.91 -15.65 29.99
C GLY A 269 -3.29 -16.49 28.87
N GLN A 270 -2.66 -17.62 29.18
CA GLN A 270 -1.92 -18.44 28.20
C GLN A 270 -2.74 -18.80 26.95
N VAL A 271 -4.05 -19.00 27.10
CA VAL A 271 -4.98 -19.25 25.98
C VAL A 271 -4.90 -18.18 24.88
N TYR A 272 -4.75 -16.90 25.27
CA TYR A 272 -4.65 -15.79 24.33
C TYR A 272 -3.32 -15.79 23.58
N ALA A 273 -2.23 -16.14 24.28
CA ALA A 273 -0.91 -16.25 23.67
C ALA A 273 -0.85 -17.37 22.63
N ASP A 274 -1.49 -18.50 22.91
CA ASP A 274 -1.57 -19.63 21.97
C ASP A 274 -2.35 -19.26 20.70
N VAL A 275 -3.44 -18.49 20.83
CA VAL A 275 -4.21 -17.98 19.68
C VAL A 275 -3.40 -16.95 18.88
N MET A 276 -2.72 -16.02 19.56
CA MET A 276 -1.87 -15.01 18.90
C MET A 276 -0.72 -15.64 18.13
N LYS A 277 -0.12 -16.70 18.66
CA LYS A 277 0.89 -17.47 17.93
C LYS A 277 0.37 -18.03 16.61
N ARG A 278 -0.82 -18.66 16.60
CA ARG A 278 -1.44 -19.18 15.38
C ARG A 278 -1.73 -18.08 14.37
N PHE A 279 -2.19 -16.91 14.86
CA PHE A 279 -2.43 -15.76 14.00
C PHE A 279 -1.12 -15.21 13.39
N SER A 280 -0.05 -15.07 14.18
CA SER A 280 1.26 -14.65 13.67
C SER A 280 1.79 -15.59 12.59
N GLU A 281 1.62 -16.90 12.76
CA GLU A 281 1.98 -17.91 11.74
C GLU A 281 1.17 -17.72 10.45
N ALA A 282 -0.14 -17.47 10.55
CA ALA A 282 -1.00 -17.22 9.38
C ALA A 282 -0.59 -15.96 8.61
N VAL A 283 -0.32 -14.86 9.31
CA VAL A 283 0.18 -13.61 8.70
C VAL A 283 1.56 -13.82 8.08
N GLY A 284 2.44 -14.56 8.75
CA GLY A 284 3.76 -14.91 8.25
C GLY A 284 3.72 -15.72 6.95
N ASN A 285 2.71 -16.56 6.75
CA ASN A 285 2.51 -17.26 5.48
C ASN A 285 1.99 -16.31 4.40
N ALA A 286 0.98 -15.49 4.70
CA ALA A 286 0.46 -14.52 3.74
C ALA A 286 1.54 -13.53 3.24
N LEU A 287 2.44 -13.08 4.13
CA LEU A 287 3.57 -12.21 3.78
C LEU A 287 4.55 -12.87 2.78
N LYS A 288 4.76 -14.19 2.87
CA LYS A 288 5.61 -14.92 1.91
C LYS A 288 4.98 -14.98 0.53
N ASP A 289 3.65 -15.08 0.48
CA ASP A 289 2.89 -15.23 -0.75
C ASP A 289 2.60 -13.87 -1.43
N GLN A 290 2.83 -12.75 -0.74
CA GLN A 290 2.68 -11.43 -1.36
C GLN A 290 3.79 -11.17 -2.37
N PRO A 291 3.47 -11.02 -3.67
CA PRO A 291 4.47 -10.62 -4.64
C PRO A 291 5.03 -9.24 -4.26
N THR A 292 6.33 -9.03 -4.45
CA THR A 292 6.87 -7.66 -4.41
C THR A 292 6.27 -6.93 -5.61
N PRO A 293 5.49 -5.86 -5.41
CA PRO A 293 4.93 -5.12 -6.52
C PRO A 293 6.05 -4.42 -7.29
N THR A 294 6.44 -5.00 -8.41
CA THR A 294 7.43 -4.42 -9.32
C THR A 294 6.76 -4.17 -10.66
N GLU A 295 6.94 -2.97 -11.21
CA GLU A 295 6.53 -2.73 -12.59
C GLU A 295 7.37 -3.62 -13.52
N GLU A 296 6.68 -4.23 -14.48
CA GLU A 296 7.28 -5.07 -15.50
C GLU A 296 6.53 -4.83 -16.83
N PRO A 297 7.24 -4.45 -17.90
CA PRO A 297 8.62 -3.95 -17.89
C PRO A 297 8.76 -2.63 -17.11
N VAL A 298 9.99 -2.28 -16.67
CA VAL A 298 10.28 -0.97 -16.08
C VAL A 298 10.29 0.08 -17.20
N LEU A 299 9.22 0.84 -17.34
CA LEU A 299 8.98 1.80 -18.42
C LEU A 299 9.85 3.06 -18.32
N PRO A 300 10.13 3.75 -19.45
CA PRO A 300 10.89 4.99 -19.47
C PRO A 300 10.18 6.13 -18.74
N SER A 301 10.92 7.04 -18.13
CA SER A 301 10.48 8.28 -17.52
C SER A 301 10.22 9.35 -18.58
N THR A 302 9.11 10.06 -18.45
CA THR A 302 8.69 11.12 -19.38
C THR A 302 8.07 12.29 -18.63
N ILE A 303 8.02 13.47 -19.23
CA ILE A 303 7.19 14.57 -18.73
C ILE A 303 5.83 14.64 -19.44
N ALA A 304 5.43 13.63 -20.21
CA ALA A 304 4.18 13.63 -20.94
C ALA A 304 2.96 13.67 -19.99
N ALA A 305 1.84 14.17 -20.51
CA ALA A 305 0.58 14.12 -19.78
C ALA A 305 0.13 12.67 -19.53
N ALA A 306 -0.69 12.46 -18.51
CA ALA A 306 -1.35 11.17 -18.31
C ALA A 306 -2.23 10.86 -19.54
N GLY A 307 -2.03 9.71 -20.16
CA GLY A 307 -2.82 9.26 -21.30
C GLY A 307 -3.68 8.06 -20.95
N GLY A 308 -4.83 7.94 -21.60
CA GLY A 308 -5.55 6.67 -21.73
C GLY A 308 -5.23 6.08 -23.10
N ILE A 309 -4.79 4.83 -23.15
CA ILE A 309 -4.31 4.25 -24.41
C ILE A 309 -5.16 3.04 -24.79
N SER A 310 -6.09 3.26 -25.72
CA SER A 310 -6.81 2.19 -26.41
C SER A 310 -6.04 1.77 -27.67
N GLY A 311 -5.90 0.47 -27.90
CA GLY A 311 -5.20 -0.04 -29.08
C GLY A 311 -4.72 -1.47 -28.90
N VAL A 312 -3.97 -1.97 -29.87
CA VAL A 312 -3.30 -3.27 -29.81
C VAL A 312 -2.10 -3.15 -28.88
N ARG A 313 -2.19 -3.78 -27.72
CA ARG A 313 -1.14 -3.72 -26.71
C ARG A 313 0.02 -4.62 -27.08
N THR A 314 1.20 -4.04 -27.16
CA THR A 314 2.46 -4.73 -27.43
C THR A 314 3.35 -4.57 -26.20
N VAL A 315 3.75 -5.69 -25.61
CA VAL A 315 4.53 -5.70 -24.36
C VAL A 315 5.83 -6.46 -24.58
N PHE A 316 6.95 -5.84 -24.24
CA PHE A 316 8.26 -6.47 -24.17
C PHE A 316 8.66 -6.57 -22.70
N SER A 317 8.84 -7.77 -22.18
CA SER A 317 9.14 -7.99 -20.77
C SER A 317 10.21 -9.07 -20.60
N PRO A 318 11.31 -8.79 -19.88
CA PRO A 318 12.26 -9.81 -19.46
C PRO A 318 11.62 -11.03 -18.80
N LYS A 319 10.57 -10.84 -17.99
CA LYS A 319 9.90 -11.92 -17.24
C LYS A 319 8.72 -12.56 -17.97
N ALA A 320 7.83 -11.75 -18.54
CA ALA A 320 6.58 -12.24 -19.14
C ALA A 320 6.77 -12.69 -20.59
N GLY A 321 7.76 -12.13 -21.28
CA GLY A 321 8.01 -12.36 -22.70
C GLY A 321 7.64 -11.19 -23.59
N VAL A 322 7.54 -11.46 -24.89
CA VAL A 322 7.11 -10.49 -25.90
C VAL A 322 5.73 -10.85 -26.38
N TYR A 323 4.79 -9.91 -26.34
CA TYR A 323 3.40 -10.10 -26.79
C TYR A 323 2.99 -9.01 -27.77
N VAL A 324 2.11 -9.38 -28.71
CA VAL A 324 1.30 -8.45 -29.52
C VAL A 324 -0.17 -8.85 -29.37
N GLY A 325 -0.98 -7.98 -28.77
CA GLY A 325 -2.34 -8.31 -28.37
C GLY A 325 -2.33 -9.50 -27.39
N THR A 326 -2.91 -10.62 -27.80
CA THR A 326 -2.90 -11.87 -27.02
C THR A 326 -1.85 -12.88 -27.50
N ASP A 327 -1.16 -12.60 -28.61
CA ASP A 327 -0.21 -13.51 -29.22
C ASP A 327 1.16 -13.39 -28.55
N LYS A 328 1.67 -14.51 -28.02
CA LYS A 328 3.02 -14.60 -27.44
C LYS A 328 4.05 -14.86 -28.55
N VAL A 329 5.03 -13.97 -28.66
CA VAL A 329 6.12 -14.02 -29.64
C VAL A 329 7.37 -14.68 -29.05
N ALA A 330 7.68 -14.41 -27.79
CA ALA A 330 8.84 -14.98 -27.10
C ALA A 330 8.54 -15.18 -25.61
N ASP A 331 9.22 -16.14 -24.97
CA ASP A 331 9.07 -16.44 -23.53
C ASP A 331 9.70 -15.41 -22.60
N SER A 332 10.73 -14.73 -23.08
CA SER A 332 11.45 -13.66 -22.39
C SER A 332 11.93 -12.62 -23.42
N PHE A 333 12.10 -11.38 -22.99
CA PHE A 333 12.74 -10.35 -23.80
C PHE A 333 14.18 -10.13 -23.37
N SER A 334 15.13 -10.35 -24.28
CA SER A 334 16.57 -10.26 -24.03
C SER A 334 17.16 -8.87 -24.28
N GLY A 335 16.32 -7.84 -24.46
CA GLY A 335 16.75 -6.52 -24.88
C GLY A 335 16.84 -6.34 -26.40
N THR A 336 16.53 -7.38 -27.20
CA THR A 336 16.49 -7.32 -28.66
C THR A 336 15.14 -7.79 -29.19
N VAL A 337 14.59 -7.08 -30.17
CA VAL A 337 13.31 -7.42 -30.80
C VAL A 337 13.42 -8.79 -31.50
N PRO A 338 12.55 -9.77 -31.18
CA PRO A 338 12.58 -11.08 -31.82
C PRO A 338 12.40 -10.98 -33.35
N SER A 339 13.10 -11.80 -34.12
CA SER A 339 13.00 -11.80 -35.60
C SER A 339 11.58 -12.01 -36.11
N ASP A 340 10.79 -12.81 -35.38
CA ASP A 340 9.44 -13.20 -35.76
C ASP A 340 8.40 -12.13 -35.37
N PHE A 341 8.83 -11.09 -34.64
CA PHE A 341 7.96 -10.04 -34.14
C PHE A 341 7.18 -9.33 -35.25
N ALA A 342 7.83 -8.97 -36.36
CA ALA A 342 7.16 -8.30 -37.46
C ALA A 342 6.05 -9.16 -38.09
N THR A 343 6.29 -10.46 -38.21
CA THR A 343 5.30 -11.40 -38.74
C THR A 343 4.12 -11.57 -37.76
N ALA A 344 4.41 -11.70 -36.47
CA ALA A 344 3.40 -11.80 -35.42
C ALA A 344 2.56 -10.53 -35.31
N ALA A 345 3.20 -9.36 -35.39
CA ALA A 345 2.54 -8.06 -35.38
C ALA A 345 1.52 -7.94 -36.52
N GLN A 346 1.95 -8.21 -37.75
CA GLN A 346 1.05 -8.17 -38.92
C GLN A 346 -0.13 -9.14 -38.76
N LYS A 347 0.15 -10.39 -38.34
CA LYS A 347 -0.88 -11.41 -38.10
C LYS A 347 -1.91 -10.97 -37.06
N SER A 348 -1.47 -10.37 -35.95
CA SER A 348 -2.37 -9.89 -34.90
C SER A 348 -3.28 -8.77 -35.42
N ILE A 349 -2.73 -7.81 -36.15
CA ILE A 349 -3.51 -6.72 -36.76
C ILE A 349 -4.55 -7.27 -37.74
N ASP A 350 -4.16 -8.19 -38.64
CA ASP A 350 -5.06 -8.76 -39.63
C ASP A 350 -6.18 -9.59 -38.99
N THR A 351 -5.87 -10.30 -37.91
CA THR A 351 -6.87 -11.04 -37.11
C THR A 351 -7.88 -10.08 -36.48
N LEU A 352 -7.41 -9.02 -35.82
CA LEU A 352 -8.31 -8.04 -35.19
C LEU A 352 -9.17 -7.30 -36.22
N LYS A 353 -8.58 -6.93 -37.36
CA LYS A 353 -9.27 -6.27 -38.48
C LYS A 353 -10.40 -7.13 -39.06
N SER A 354 -10.20 -8.46 -39.11
CA SER A 354 -11.16 -9.41 -39.70
C SER A 354 -12.17 -9.98 -38.71
N THR A 355 -12.02 -9.76 -37.40
CA THR A 355 -12.90 -10.32 -36.37
C THR A 355 -14.14 -9.44 -36.13
N PRO A 356 -15.36 -9.92 -36.41
CA PRO A 356 -16.58 -9.15 -36.18
C PRO A 356 -16.81 -8.85 -34.69
N GLY A 357 -17.22 -7.63 -34.36
CA GLY A 357 -17.59 -7.23 -32.98
C GLY A 357 -16.42 -6.85 -32.07
N VAL A 358 -15.18 -6.94 -32.54
CA VAL A 358 -14.00 -6.45 -31.80
C VAL A 358 -14.06 -4.92 -31.69
N ARG A 359 -13.98 -4.41 -30.45
CA ARG A 359 -13.97 -2.96 -30.14
C ARG A 359 -12.57 -2.35 -30.03
N VAL A 360 -11.52 -3.18 -30.19
CA VAL A 360 -10.13 -2.73 -30.10
C VAL A 360 -9.77 -1.94 -31.36
N ASN A 361 -9.22 -0.73 -31.18
CA ASN A 361 -8.75 0.09 -32.30
C ASN A 361 -7.42 -0.48 -32.85
N TYR A 362 -7.48 -1.19 -33.98
CA TYR A 362 -6.31 -1.78 -34.63
C TYR A 362 -5.45 -0.76 -35.40
N GLU A 363 -5.91 0.48 -35.58
CA GLU A 363 -5.10 1.56 -36.17
C GLU A 363 -4.13 2.18 -35.15
N ARG A 364 -4.25 1.80 -33.87
CA ARG A 364 -3.40 2.27 -32.78
C ARG A 364 -2.70 1.10 -32.09
N VAL A 365 -1.39 1.22 -31.90
CA VAL A 365 -0.58 0.29 -31.11
C VAL A 365 -0.16 0.98 -29.81
N VAL A 366 -0.12 0.22 -28.73
CA VAL A 366 0.41 0.65 -27.42
C VAL A 366 1.69 -0.10 -27.18
N LEU A 367 2.84 0.58 -27.17
CA LEU A 367 4.15 -0.04 -27.09
C LEU A 367 4.74 0.12 -25.68
N GLU A 368 4.86 -0.99 -24.96
CA GLU A 368 5.46 -1.08 -23.64
C GLU A 368 6.79 -1.82 -23.73
N MET A 369 7.89 -1.12 -23.45
CA MET A 369 9.24 -1.65 -23.47
C MET A 369 10.02 -1.18 -22.24
N PRO A 370 10.99 -1.97 -21.74
CA PRO A 370 11.87 -1.52 -20.67
C PRO A 370 12.64 -0.26 -21.07
N GLY A 371 12.81 0.68 -20.13
CA GLY A 371 13.49 1.96 -20.35
C GLY A 371 14.98 1.81 -20.63
N ASP A 372 15.61 0.73 -20.19
CA ASP A 372 17.02 0.42 -20.44
C ASP A 372 17.29 -0.15 -21.85
N VAL A 373 16.25 -0.43 -22.63
CA VAL A 373 16.37 -0.88 -24.03
C VAL A 373 16.98 0.21 -24.90
N LYS A 374 17.80 -0.16 -25.89
CA LYS A 374 18.33 0.82 -26.85
C LYS A 374 17.23 1.37 -27.75
N VAL A 375 17.29 2.66 -28.06
CA VAL A 375 16.37 3.32 -29.01
C VAL A 375 16.35 2.64 -30.39
N GLY A 376 17.47 2.02 -30.80
CA GLY A 376 17.52 1.19 -32.02
C GLY A 376 16.54 0.01 -32.01
N GLU A 377 16.26 -0.60 -30.87
CA GLU A 377 15.30 -1.71 -30.75
C GLU A 377 13.86 -1.19 -30.77
N VAL A 378 13.63 0.01 -30.22
CA VAL A 378 12.35 0.71 -30.32
C VAL A 378 12.06 1.05 -31.79
N ARG A 379 13.06 1.49 -32.55
CA ARG A 379 12.99 1.70 -34.01
C ARG A 379 12.55 0.41 -34.71
N ASP A 380 13.15 -0.72 -34.36
CA ASP A 380 12.87 -2.00 -35.02
C ASP A 380 11.45 -2.50 -34.69
N ALA A 381 11.00 -2.31 -33.44
CA ALA A 381 9.61 -2.58 -33.05
C ALA A 381 8.60 -1.66 -33.75
N ILE A 382 8.90 -0.36 -33.90
CA ILE A 382 8.04 0.59 -34.65
C ILE A 382 7.97 0.20 -36.13
N SER A 383 9.12 -0.16 -36.72
CA SER A 383 9.25 -0.49 -38.15
C SER A 383 8.39 -1.70 -38.55
N ALA A 384 8.17 -2.64 -37.63
CA ALA A 384 7.26 -3.77 -37.81
C ALA A 384 5.82 -3.37 -38.14
N PHE A 385 5.38 -2.17 -37.74
CA PHE A 385 4.03 -1.66 -37.96
C PHE A 385 3.91 -0.67 -39.12
N MET A 386 5.02 -0.23 -39.72
CA MET A 386 4.99 0.76 -40.80
C MET A 386 4.41 0.22 -42.11
N GLY A 387 4.49 -1.11 -42.33
CA GLY A 387 3.90 -1.80 -43.47
C GLY A 387 4.39 -1.27 -44.84
N THR A 388 3.71 -1.73 -45.90
CA THR A 388 3.82 -1.20 -47.27
C THR A 388 2.54 -0.43 -47.62
N GLU A 389 2.47 0.19 -48.80
CA GLU A 389 1.29 0.96 -49.24
C GLU A 389 -0.04 0.18 -49.12
N GLU A 390 0.00 -1.14 -49.33
CA GLU A 390 -1.19 -2.01 -49.28
C GLU A 390 -1.49 -2.54 -47.87
N THR A 391 -0.52 -2.50 -46.95
CA THR A 391 -0.60 -3.16 -45.63
C THR A 391 -0.49 -2.20 -44.43
N ALA A 392 -0.26 -0.91 -44.66
CA ALA A 392 -0.17 0.11 -43.61
C ALA A 392 -1.54 0.37 -42.96
N VAL A 393 -1.87 -0.45 -41.95
CA VAL A 393 -3.12 -0.35 -41.16
C VAL A 393 -2.92 0.49 -39.90
N VAL A 394 -1.74 0.38 -39.28
CA VAL A 394 -1.40 1.14 -38.08
C VAL A 394 -1.08 2.58 -38.47
N LYS A 395 -1.73 3.54 -37.82
CA LYS A 395 -1.54 4.98 -38.04
C LYS A 395 -0.83 5.66 -36.87
N GLN A 396 -0.90 5.05 -35.69
CA GLN A 396 -0.38 5.65 -34.46
C GLN A 396 0.21 4.58 -33.53
N ILE A 397 1.35 4.90 -32.93
CA ILE A 397 1.97 4.13 -31.86
C ILE A 397 2.07 5.04 -30.64
N ALA A 398 1.47 4.62 -29.53
CA ALA A 398 1.64 5.26 -28.24
C ALA A 398 2.85 4.62 -27.54
N LEU A 399 3.91 5.42 -27.39
CA LEU A 399 5.13 5.05 -26.67
C LEU A 399 4.88 5.26 -25.17
N VAL A 400 4.74 4.18 -24.43
CA VAL A 400 4.33 4.21 -23.01
C VAL A 400 5.52 4.49 -22.09
N GLY A 401 5.29 5.27 -21.05
CA GLY A 401 6.25 5.67 -20.02
C GLY A 401 5.62 6.01 -18.67
N ARG A 402 6.46 6.26 -17.67
CA ARG A 402 6.09 6.82 -16.37
C ARG A 402 6.18 8.33 -16.40
N ARG A 403 5.32 9.04 -15.69
CA ARG A 403 5.51 10.49 -15.53
C ARG A 403 6.62 10.75 -14.51
N ARG A 404 7.60 11.59 -14.83
CA ARG A 404 8.74 11.89 -13.94
C ARG A 404 8.30 12.46 -12.58
N ALA A 405 7.33 13.37 -12.61
CA ALA A 405 6.75 13.96 -11.39
C ALA A 405 5.84 13.01 -10.61
N ASP A 406 5.36 11.96 -11.30
CA ASP A 406 4.44 11.00 -10.74
C ASP A 406 4.83 9.61 -11.24
N GLN A 407 5.86 9.06 -10.57
CA GLN A 407 6.47 7.76 -10.89
C GLN A 407 5.49 6.57 -10.87
N SER A 408 4.20 6.83 -10.61
CA SER A 408 3.15 5.83 -10.56
C SER A 408 2.22 5.80 -11.75
N MET A 409 2.22 6.84 -12.60
CA MET A 409 1.35 6.86 -13.78
C MET A 409 2.02 6.12 -14.93
N ARG A 410 1.72 4.82 -15.04
CA ARG A 410 2.20 3.91 -16.10
C ARG A 410 1.76 4.34 -17.51
N GLN A 411 0.69 5.13 -17.63
CA GLN A 411 0.08 5.47 -18.92
C GLN A 411 0.45 6.87 -19.42
N ALA A 412 1.52 7.49 -18.91
CA ALA A 412 2.08 8.65 -19.58
C ALA A 412 2.63 8.19 -20.94
N ALA A 413 2.26 8.86 -22.03
CA ALA A 413 2.63 8.37 -23.36
C ALA A 413 2.93 9.50 -24.33
N MET A 414 3.78 9.19 -25.31
CA MET A 414 4.01 10.02 -26.48
C MET A 414 3.39 9.36 -27.71
N ASP A 415 2.49 10.08 -28.36
CA ASP A 415 1.75 9.58 -29.51
C ASP A 415 2.52 9.85 -30.81
N LEU A 416 3.16 8.80 -31.34
CA LEU A 416 3.84 8.80 -32.62
C LEU A 416 2.86 8.44 -33.74
N LYS A 417 2.56 9.40 -34.62
CA LYS A 417 1.80 9.18 -35.86
C LYS A 417 2.74 8.67 -36.94
N LEU A 418 2.47 7.48 -37.47
CA LEU A 418 3.28 6.88 -38.52
C LEU A 418 3.11 7.66 -39.83
N PRO A 419 4.20 7.85 -40.59
CA PRO A 419 4.12 8.55 -41.87
C PRO A 419 3.37 7.71 -42.88
N HIS A 420 2.56 8.36 -43.72
CA HIS A 420 2.02 7.70 -44.91
C HIS A 420 3.20 7.22 -45.80
N PRO A 421 3.13 6.03 -46.42
CA PRO A 421 4.22 5.49 -47.25
C PRO A 421 4.69 6.42 -48.38
N LYS A 422 3.83 7.36 -48.82
CA LYS A 422 4.11 8.36 -49.87
C LYS A 422 4.69 9.69 -49.36
N THR A 423 4.88 9.86 -48.05
CA THR A 423 5.37 11.13 -47.51
C THR A 423 6.82 11.37 -47.92
N SER A 424 7.05 12.35 -48.79
CA SER A 424 8.39 12.77 -49.23
C SER A 424 9.07 13.61 -48.15
N ARG A 425 9.69 12.97 -47.16
CA ARG A 425 10.56 13.65 -46.17
C ARG A 425 11.93 13.00 -46.13
N THR A 426 12.96 13.81 -45.91
CA THR A 426 14.37 13.43 -45.95
C THR A 426 14.69 12.35 -44.92
N ARG A 427 15.28 11.25 -45.38
CA ARG A 427 15.76 10.11 -44.57
C ARG A 427 17.25 10.26 -44.17
N SER A 428 17.75 11.49 -44.24
CA SER A 428 19.16 11.81 -44.03
C SER A 428 19.31 13.29 -43.68
N TYR A 429 20.29 13.61 -42.86
CA TYR A 429 20.71 14.99 -42.62
C TYR A 429 22.22 15.13 -42.86
N SER A 430 22.64 16.36 -43.10
CA SER A 430 24.04 16.77 -43.00
C SER A 430 24.08 18.09 -42.26
N PHE A 431 24.80 18.16 -41.15
CA PHE A 431 25.31 19.45 -40.69
C PHE A 431 26.57 19.76 -41.48
N THR A 432 26.71 21.00 -41.91
CA THR A 432 27.83 21.48 -42.72
C THR A 432 29.21 21.17 -42.11
N ALA A 433 29.27 20.96 -40.79
CA ALA A 433 30.49 20.68 -40.04
C ALA A 433 30.90 19.19 -39.99
N ASP A 434 30.03 18.24 -40.36
CA ASP A 434 30.21 16.82 -39.97
C ASP A 434 30.64 15.88 -41.11
N GLY A 435 30.87 16.40 -42.32
CA GLY A 435 31.29 15.57 -43.47
C GLY A 435 30.11 14.84 -44.14
N PRO A 436 30.16 13.51 -44.38
CA PRO A 436 29.14 12.79 -45.15
C PRO A 436 27.76 12.76 -44.47
N LYS A 437 26.69 12.69 -45.28
CA LYS A 437 25.30 12.61 -44.80
C LYS A 437 25.09 11.41 -43.88
N THR A 438 24.56 11.65 -42.67
CA THR A 438 24.12 10.57 -41.76
C THR A 438 22.76 10.05 -42.22
N SER A 439 22.65 8.73 -42.42
CA SER A 439 21.39 8.08 -42.75
C SER A 439 20.60 7.76 -41.49
N CYS A 440 19.29 8.03 -41.51
CA CYS A 440 18.40 7.79 -40.39
C CYS A 440 17.08 7.19 -40.87
N SER A 441 16.45 6.40 -40.01
CA SER A 441 15.12 5.87 -40.25
C SER A 441 14.08 6.85 -39.72
N LEU A 442 13.21 7.35 -40.60
CA LEU A 442 12.07 8.18 -40.24
C LEU A 442 11.03 7.34 -39.50
N MET A 443 10.73 7.69 -38.25
CA MET A 443 9.76 6.99 -37.41
C MET A 443 8.35 7.57 -37.52
N GLY A 444 8.23 8.90 -37.61
CA GLY A 444 6.93 9.57 -37.73
C GLY A 444 6.87 10.91 -37.02
N PHE A 445 5.66 11.32 -36.65
CA PHE A 445 5.34 12.66 -36.16
C PHE A 445 4.74 12.63 -34.76
N MET A 446 5.12 13.57 -33.91
CA MET A 446 4.54 13.76 -32.57
C MET A 446 4.17 15.24 -32.36
N GLY A 447 3.29 15.51 -31.39
CA GLY A 447 2.88 16.86 -31.03
C GLY A 447 1.70 17.40 -31.84
N GLU A 448 1.45 18.71 -31.69
CA GLU A 448 0.32 19.38 -32.32
C GLU A 448 0.62 19.73 -33.78
N ALA A 449 -0.40 19.68 -34.64
CA ALA A 449 -0.25 20.07 -36.04
C ALA A 449 -0.28 21.59 -36.16
N LEU A 450 0.86 22.20 -36.49
CA LEU A 450 0.95 23.66 -36.62
C LEU A 450 0.28 24.18 -37.91
N ILE A 451 -0.47 25.28 -37.78
CA ILE A 451 -1.11 26.06 -38.86
C ILE A 451 -0.37 27.40 -39.00
N GLY A 452 0.30 27.68 -40.12
CA GLY A 452 1.03 28.95 -40.36
C GLY A 452 2.39 28.78 -41.05
N GLU A 453 3.12 29.88 -41.29
CA GLU A 453 4.52 29.86 -41.77
C GLU A 453 5.43 29.24 -40.71
N LYS A 454 6.08 28.13 -41.06
CA LYS A 454 6.91 27.33 -40.14
C LYS A 454 8.37 27.64 -40.40
N LYS A 455 9.11 27.94 -39.34
CA LYS A 455 10.57 27.80 -39.36
C LYS A 455 10.87 26.36 -39.02
N ASP A 456 11.54 25.66 -39.93
CA ASP A 456 11.90 24.28 -39.73
C ASP A 456 13.31 24.21 -39.14
N TYR A 457 13.48 23.38 -38.10
CA TYR A 457 14.79 23.18 -37.46
C TYR A 457 15.16 21.71 -37.50
N TYR A 458 16.44 21.45 -37.77
CA TYR A 458 17.05 20.15 -37.55
C TYR A 458 17.69 20.15 -36.16
N LEU A 459 17.26 19.24 -35.31
CA LEU A 459 17.77 19.04 -33.96
C LEU A 459 18.49 17.69 -33.90
N GLU A 460 19.81 17.73 -33.79
CA GLU A 460 20.61 16.53 -33.54
C GLU A 460 20.77 16.29 -32.05
N ILE A 461 20.56 15.04 -31.65
CA ILE A 461 20.74 14.59 -30.28
C ILE A 461 21.66 13.37 -30.31
N THR A 462 22.88 13.57 -29.80
CA THR A 462 23.88 12.51 -29.60
C THR A 462 24.17 12.36 -28.10
N PRO A 463 24.79 11.25 -27.65
CA PRO A 463 25.15 11.08 -26.24
C PRO A 463 26.01 12.22 -25.67
N SER A 464 26.74 12.95 -26.52
CA SER A 464 27.68 14.00 -26.12
C SER A 464 27.21 15.42 -26.41
N SER A 465 26.16 15.62 -27.22
CA SER A 465 25.78 16.95 -27.69
C SER A 465 24.32 17.03 -28.12
N ILE A 466 23.75 18.22 -27.96
CA ILE A 466 22.48 18.64 -28.55
C ILE A 466 22.76 19.86 -29.43
N ARG A 467 22.43 19.78 -30.71
CA ARG A 467 22.70 20.87 -31.67
C ARG A 467 21.49 21.14 -32.53
N ALA A 468 21.22 22.41 -32.84
CA ALA A 468 20.17 22.79 -33.78
C ALA A 468 20.74 23.53 -35.00
N ILE A 469 20.09 23.42 -36.15
CA ILE A 469 20.36 24.25 -37.32
C ILE A 469 19.04 24.57 -38.02
N GLY A 470 18.93 25.76 -38.60
CA GLY A 470 17.77 26.09 -39.44
C GLY A 470 17.74 25.21 -40.68
N ALA A 471 16.54 24.84 -41.12
CA ALA A 471 16.33 24.08 -42.35
C ALA A 471 15.24 24.75 -43.19
N ASN A 472 15.37 24.68 -44.50
CA ASN A 472 14.35 25.12 -45.44
C ASN A 472 14.18 24.09 -46.55
N TYR A 473 12.95 23.88 -46.99
CA TYR A 473 12.66 23.00 -48.12
C TYR A 473 12.89 23.73 -49.45
N ASP A 474 13.84 23.25 -50.24
CA ASP A 474 14.06 23.68 -51.62
C ASP A 474 13.02 22.98 -52.52
N GLY A 475 12.01 23.73 -52.95
CA GLY A 475 10.93 23.22 -53.80
C GLY A 475 11.37 22.81 -55.21
N GLU A 476 12.49 23.31 -55.71
CA GLU A 476 13.02 22.96 -57.04
C GLU A 476 13.80 21.64 -56.97
N LYS A 477 14.68 21.50 -55.97
CA LYS A 477 15.46 20.27 -55.76
C LYS A 477 14.65 19.16 -55.09
N LYS A 478 13.50 19.52 -54.49
CA LYS A 478 12.69 18.64 -53.64
C LYS A 478 13.52 18.06 -52.48
N GLU A 479 14.44 18.87 -51.96
CA GLU A 479 15.34 18.49 -50.87
C GLU A 479 15.29 19.54 -49.76
N TRP A 480 15.64 19.12 -48.56
CA TRP A 480 15.80 20.03 -47.43
C TRP A 480 17.26 20.49 -47.34
N GLU A 481 17.46 21.80 -47.21
CA GLU A 481 18.78 22.40 -47.08
C GLU A 481 18.92 23.09 -45.71
N THR A 482 20.06 22.85 -45.05
CA THR A 482 20.38 23.51 -43.79
C THR A 482 20.88 24.93 -44.04
N THR A 483 20.39 25.90 -43.27
CA THR A 483 20.76 27.31 -43.38
C THR A 483 21.35 27.83 -42.09
N GLY A 484 22.53 28.45 -42.17
CA GLY A 484 23.21 29.09 -41.04
C GLY A 484 24.23 28.19 -40.32
N GLU A 485 24.68 28.64 -39.16
CA GLU A 485 25.61 27.91 -38.29
C GLU A 485 24.85 27.01 -37.30
N ALA A 486 25.50 25.93 -36.87
CA ALA A 486 24.96 25.06 -35.84
C ALA A 486 24.95 25.75 -34.47
N ILE A 487 23.81 25.69 -33.79
CA ILE A 487 23.58 26.24 -32.46
C ILE A 487 23.86 25.14 -31.44
N ASP A 488 24.80 25.38 -30.52
CA ASP A 488 25.04 24.51 -29.36
C ASP A 488 23.92 24.66 -28.31
N LEU A 489 23.16 23.58 -28.12
CA LEU A 489 22.06 23.50 -27.17
C LEU A 489 22.40 22.65 -25.95
N GLY A 490 23.70 22.37 -25.72
CA GLY A 490 24.18 21.68 -24.52
C GLY A 490 24.33 20.17 -24.73
N THR A 491 24.00 19.40 -23.68
CA THR A 491 24.21 17.95 -23.66
C THR A 491 22.97 17.24 -23.09
N PRO A 492 22.78 15.93 -23.35
CA PRO A 492 21.69 15.19 -22.72
C PRO A 492 21.64 15.25 -21.19
N ALA A 493 22.80 15.40 -20.53
CA ALA A 493 22.89 15.54 -19.08
C ALA A 493 22.53 16.94 -18.57
N ASP A 494 22.55 17.96 -19.43
CA ASP A 494 22.20 19.35 -19.12
C ASP A 494 21.37 19.96 -20.26
N THR A 495 20.06 19.84 -20.11
CA THR A 495 19.07 20.32 -21.08
C THR A 495 18.70 21.80 -20.91
N SER A 496 19.35 22.54 -20.01
CA SER A 496 18.97 23.92 -19.67
C SER A 496 18.98 24.86 -20.88
N LYS A 497 20.01 24.74 -21.75
CA LYS A 497 20.11 25.51 -23.00
C LYS A 497 19.04 25.13 -24.00
N LEU A 498 18.77 23.84 -24.18
CA LEU A 498 17.67 23.34 -25.03
C LEU A 498 16.32 23.90 -24.56
N GLU A 499 16.03 23.81 -23.27
CA GLU A 499 14.76 24.29 -22.72
C GLU A 499 14.57 25.81 -22.85
N ALA A 500 15.65 26.58 -22.71
CA ALA A 500 15.65 28.01 -22.96
C ALA A 500 15.37 28.30 -24.44
N TRP A 501 16.06 27.61 -25.36
CA TRP A 501 15.86 27.76 -26.79
C TRP A 501 14.42 27.46 -27.23
N LEU A 502 13.82 26.38 -26.71
CA LEU A 502 12.44 25.98 -26.98
C LEU A 502 11.36 26.95 -26.47
N LYS A 503 11.71 27.98 -25.68
CA LYS A 503 10.76 29.04 -25.27
C LYS A 503 10.55 30.06 -26.40
N ASP A 504 11.59 30.30 -27.18
CA ASP A 504 11.61 31.33 -28.24
C ASP A 504 11.46 30.73 -29.64
N HIS A 505 11.47 29.39 -29.75
CA HIS A 505 11.44 28.64 -31.00
C HIS A 505 10.29 27.65 -30.99
N THR A 506 9.19 28.02 -31.64
CA THR A 506 8.05 27.15 -31.97
C THR A 506 8.11 26.76 -33.44
N GLY A 507 7.62 25.58 -33.80
CA GLY A 507 7.70 25.13 -35.19
C GLY A 507 7.73 23.62 -35.39
N GLU A 508 8.06 23.25 -36.62
CA GLU A 508 8.34 21.86 -36.97
C GLU A 508 9.83 21.58 -36.70
N ILE A 509 10.11 20.64 -35.80
CA ILE A 509 11.46 20.26 -35.38
C ILE A 509 11.70 18.83 -35.84
N GLN A 510 12.65 18.65 -36.76
CA GLN A 510 13.12 17.32 -37.14
C GLN A 510 14.22 16.87 -36.18
N ILE A 511 13.90 15.89 -35.34
CA ILE A 511 14.84 15.31 -34.38
C ILE A 511 15.58 14.15 -35.04
N PHE A 512 16.90 14.20 -34.98
CA PHE A 512 17.82 13.14 -35.35
C PHE A 512 18.43 12.56 -34.08
N LEU A 513 17.83 11.48 -33.58
CA LEU A 513 18.20 10.85 -32.32
C LEU A 513 19.14 9.66 -32.56
N SER A 514 20.28 9.62 -31.86
CA SER A 514 21.18 8.47 -31.91
C SER A 514 20.51 7.18 -31.41
N GLN A 515 20.68 6.07 -32.13
CA GLN A 515 20.21 4.74 -31.68
C GLN A 515 20.93 4.23 -30.41
N SER A 516 22.03 4.87 -30.02
CA SER A 516 22.84 4.49 -28.86
C SER A 516 22.22 4.87 -27.52
N PHE A 517 21.19 5.72 -27.50
CA PHE A 517 20.47 6.06 -26.27
C PHE A 517 19.68 4.88 -25.73
N SER A 518 19.50 4.87 -24.41
CA SER A 518 18.43 4.08 -23.80
C SER A 518 17.07 4.68 -24.16
N TYR A 519 16.01 3.88 -24.06
CA TYR A 519 14.65 4.28 -24.33
C TYR A 519 14.22 5.35 -23.31
N ASP A 520 14.65 5.23 -22.06
CA ASP A 520 14.46 6.23 -21.00
C ASP A 520 15.07 7.58 -21.40
N ASP A 521 16.35 7.61 -21.75
CA ASP A 521 17.03 8.85 -22.13
C ASP A 521 16.40 9.47 -23.39
N GLY A 522 16.15 8.65 -24.41
CA GLY A 522 15.59 9.09 -25.68
C GLY A 522 14.19 9.67 -25.51
N MET A 523 13.33 9.00 -24.75
CA MET A 523 11.96 9.47 -24.49
C MET A 523 11.94 10.68 -23.56
N GLY A 524 12.84 10.71 -22.57
CA GLY A 524 13.05 11.88 -21.72
C GLY A 524 13.33 13.11 -22.57
N LEU A 525 14.34 13.06 -23.43
CA LEU A 525 14.74 14.19 -24.29
C LEU A 525 13.63 14.62 -25.26
N ILE A 526 12.96 13.68 -25.93
CA ILE A 526 11.82 13.99 -26.80
C ILE A 526 10.69 14.65 -26.00
N SER A 527 10.41 14.18 -24.79
CA SER A 527 9.36 14.75 -23.96
C SER A 527 9.66 16.20 -23.55
N HIS A 528 10.93 16.58 -23.35
CA HIS A 528 11.33 17.97 -23.12
C HIS A 528 11.10 18.90 -24.34
N VAL A 529 11.18 18.36 -25.56
CA VAL A 529 10.90 19.11 -26.80
C VAL A 529 9.40 19.30 -27.02
N LEU A 530 8.60 18.31 -26.65
CA LEU A 530 7.14 18.31 -26.82
C LEU A 530 6.39 19.01 -25.69
N PHE A 531 6.93 18.97 -24.47
CA PHE A 531 6.21 19.43 -23.29
C PHE A 531 7.06 20.38 -22.45
N GLN A 532 6.38 21.24 -21.70
CA GLN A 532 6.94 22.02 -20.62
C GLN A 532 6.49 21.40 -19.29
N CYS A 533 7.47 21.14 -18.42
CA CYS A 533 7.22 20.82 -17.03
C CYS A 533 6.86 22.11 -16.26
N LYS A 534 5.73 22.07 -15.54
CA LYS A 534 5.35 23.10 -14.58
C LYS A 534 5.14 22.50 -13.21
N ASP A 535 5.60 23.21 -12.20
CA ASP A 535 5.38 22.85 -10.81
C ASP A 535 3.90 22.99 -10.47
N GLU A 536 3.44 22.11 -9.58
CA GLU A 536 2.05 22.08 -9.13
C GLU A 536 1.99 22.21 -7.62
N GLU A 537 1.15 23.12 -7.15
CA GLU A 537 0.86 23.25 -5.73
C GLU A 537 -0.24 22.28 -5.33
N LEU A 538 0.08 21.38 -4.40
CA LEU A 538 -0.83 20.42 -3.79
C LEU A 538 -1.17 20.88 -2.38
N THR A 539 -2.42 21.23 -2.13
CA THR A 539 -2.91 21.53 -0.79
C THR A 539 -3.35 20.24 -0.10
N ILE A 540 -2.66 19.85 0.97
CA ILE A 540 -3.00 18.67 1.78
C ILE A 540 -3.63 19.12 3.10
N GLY A 541 -4.83 18.60 3.41
CA GLY A 541 -5.58 18.90 4.63
C GLY A 541 -6.77 19.84 4.41
N GLN A 542 -7.53 20.13 5.48
CA GLN A 542 -8.66 21.06 5.45
C GLN A 542 -8.52 22.13 6.52
N GLY A 543 -8.91 23.36 6.20
CA GLY A 543 -8.92 24.48 7.16
C GLY A 543 -7.52 24.96 7.54
N LYS A 544 -7.32 25.28 8.82
CA LYS A 544 -6.09 25.94 9.33
C LYS A 544 -4.85 25.03 9.38
N THR A 545 -5.00 23.73 9.14
CA THR A 545 -3.91 22.74 9.12
C THR A 545 -3.48 22.37 7.70
N ALA A 546 -4.05 23.01 6.68
CA ALA A 546 -3.69 22.76 5.29
C ALA A 546 -2.23 23.13 5.03
N THR A 547 -1.47 22.19 4.50
CA THR A 547 -0.07 22.38 4.10
C THR A 547 0.01 22.36 2.58
N THR A 548 0.63 23.38 1.98
CA THR A 548 0.91 23.40 0.54
C THR A 548 2.24 22.73 0.27
N LEU A 549 2.22 21.68 -0.55
CA LEU A 549 3.41 21.05 -1.09
C LEU A 549 3.58 21.45 -2.55
N VAL A 550 4.79 21.77 -2.97
CA VAL A 550 5.10 21.93 -4.40
C VAL A 550 5.55 20.57 -4.93
N ARG A 551 4.86 20.08 -5.96
CA ARG A 551 5.24 18.91 -6.74
C ARG A 551 5.99 19.39 -7.99
N PRO A 552 7.32 19.22 -8.06
CA PRO A 552 8.08 19.59 -9.25
C PRO A 552 7.58 18.85 -10.47
N CYS A 553 7.39 19.55 -11.59
CA CYS A 553 6.81 18.98 -12.82
C CYS A 553 5.42 18.33 -12.66
N GLY A 554 4.64 18.73 -11.64
CA GLY A 554 3.31 18.20 -11.37
C GLY A 554 2.28 18.45 -12.48
N LYS A 555 2.54 19.39 -13.40
CA LYS A 555 1.74 19.63 -14.59
C LYS A 555 2.61 19.55 -15.85
N SER A 556 2.11 18.82 -16.85
CA SER A 556 2.68 18.78 -18.20
C SER A 556 1.84 19.68 -19.11
N GLU A 557 2.49 20.62 -19.81
CA GLU A 557 1.82 21.46 -20.80
C GLU A 557 2.46 21.24 -22.18
N SER A 558 1.64 21.06 -23.22
CA SER A 558 2.16 20.90 -24.58
C SER A 558 2.84 22.18 -25.04
N ARG A 559 3.97 22.04 -25.71
CA ARG A 559 4.58 23.10 -26.51
C ARG A 559 3.91 23.13 -27.88
N GLU A 560 3.92 24.28 -28.54
CA GLU A 560 3.49 24.45 -29.93
C GLU A 560 4.59 23.94 -30.89
N ASN A 561 4.97 22.68 -30.74
CA ASN A 561 5.99 22.03 -31.56
C ASN A 561 5.42 20.78 -32.22
N THR A 562 5.70 20.61 -33.51
CA THR A 562 5.56 19.33 -34.20
C THR A 562 6.93 18.68 -34.27
N VAL A 563 7.09 17.49 -33.69
CA VAL A 563 8.35 16.73 -33.79
C VAL A 563 8.25 15.74 -34.94
N ILE A 564 9.25 15.71 -35.82
CA ILE A 564 9.48 14.62 -36.76
C ILE A 564 10.63 13.79 -36.19
N LEU A 565 10.37 12.55 -35.81
CA LEU A 565 11.39 11.69 -35.21
C LEU A 565 12.10 10.87 -36.29
N ALA A 566 13.41 10.99 -36.35
CA ALA A 566 14.30 10.10 -37.08
C ALA A 566 15.34 9.48 -36.14
N ILE A 567 15.56 8.18 -36.25
CA ILE A 567 16.55 7.45 -35.45
C ILE A 567 17.76 7.12 -36.32
N CYS A 568 18.95 7.48 -35.83
CA CYS A 568 20.18 7.53 -36.60
C CYS A 568 21.20 6.51 -36.10
N GLY A 569 21.93 5.92 -37.04
CA GLY A 569 22.85 4.83 -36.78
C GLY A 569 22.24 3.48 -37.19
N GLY A 570 23.05 2.72 -37.92
CA GLY A 570 22.80 1.39 -38.48
C GLY A 570 24.12 0.92 -39.09
#